data_AF-A0A0C2FPV7-F1
#
_entry.id   AF-A0A0C2FPV7-F1
#
_cell.length_a   1.000
_cell.length_b   1.000
_cell.length_c   1.000
_cell.angle_alpha   90.00
_cell.angle_beta   90.00
_cell.angle_gamma   90.00
#
_symmetry.space_group_name_H-M   'P 1'
#
loop_
_entity.id
_entity.type
_entity.pdbx_description
1 polymer ?
#
loop_
_entity_poly.entity_id
_entity_poly.type
_entity_poly.pdbx_seq_one_letter_code
_entity_poly.pdbx_strand_id
1 'polypeptide(L)' 'MVGHVLRAEEGTASKIGFDLEVPGKRPKGRPKQRWLDTLHADLKLAGIHPDQARYRAKWCQRTSKADPTTLFVLVCFR' A
#
# COMPACT_ATOMS: atom_id res chain seq x y z
N MET A 1 -37.81 11.35 8.26
CA MET A 1 -37.57 10.24 9.20
C MET A 1 -36.19 9.66 8.92
N VAL A 2 -35.49 9.36 10.01
CA VAL A 2 -34.06 9.08 10.11
C VAL A 2 -33.67 7.89 9.24
N GLY A 3 -32.70 8.06 8.34
CA GLY A 3 -32.05 6.98 7.59
C GLY A 3 -31.15 6.13 8.49
N HIS A 4 -31.71 5.60 9.58
CA HIS A 4 -31.00 4.74 10.50
C HIS A 4 -31.06 3.32 9.95
N VAL A 5 -30.07 2.95 9.15
CA VAL A 5 -29.85 1.54 8.81
C VAL A 5 -29.40 0.87 10.11
N LEU A 6 -30.25 -0.01 10.65
CA LEU A 6 -29.87 -0.86 11.77
C LEU A 6 -28.68 -1.72 11.33
N ARG A 7 -27.61 -1.70 12.12
CA ARG A 7 -26.48 -2.59 11.87
C ARG A 7 -26.93 -4.04 12.07
N ALA A 8 -26.32 -4.95 11.33
CA ALA A 8 -26.64 -6.36 11.42
C ALA A 8 -26.47 -6.88 12.86
N GLU A 9 -27.47 -7.63 13.33
CA GLU A 9 -27.51 -8.24 14.66
C GLU A 9 -26.36 -9.25 14.85
N GLU A 10 -25.92 -9.42 16.10
CA GLU A 10 -25.01 -10.52 16.47
C GLU A 10 -25.59 -11.86 15.98
N GLY A 11 -24.78 -12.69 15.31
CA GLY A 11 -25.22 -13.99 14.79
C GLY A 11 -25.76 -14.00 13.36
N THR A 12 -25.93 -12.84 12.71
CA THR A 12 -26.17 -12.81 11.27
C THR A 12 -24.95 -13.31 10.49
N ALA A 13 -25.19 -14.05 9.40
CA ALA A 13 -24.13 -14.64 8.58
C ALA A 13 -23.07 -13.62 8.13
N SER A 14 -23.49 -12.40 7.81
CA SER A 14 -22.60 -11.30 7.42
C SER A 14 -21.65 -10.89 8.54
N LYS A 15 -22.10 -10.86 9.80
CA LYS A 15 -21.28 -10.49 10.96
C LYS A 15 -20.35 -11.64 11.37
N ILE A 16 -20.86 -12.87 11.36
CA ILE A 16 -20.05 -14.08 11.58
C ILE A 16 -18.93 -14.18 10.54
N GLY A 17 -19.24 -14.02 9.25
CA GLY A 17 -18.24 -14.05 8.18
C GLY A 17 -17.26 -12.88 8.27
N PHE A 18 -17.72 -11.71 8.69
CA PHE A 18 -16.84 -10.58 8.97
C PHE A 18 -15.91 -10.86 10.15
N ASP A 19 -16.32 -11.58 11.19
CA ASP A 19 -15.52 -11.86 12.39
C ASP A 19 -14.60 -13.10 12.25
N LEU A 20 -14.99 -14.09 11.46
CA LEU A 20 -14.24 -15.33 11.23
C LEU A 20 -12.81 -15.08 10.70
N GLU A 21 -11.77 -15.46 11.45
CA GLU A 21 -10.38 -15.38 10.97
C GLU A 21 -10.07 -16.52 9.99
N VAL A 22 -9.93 -16.17 8.70
CA VAL A 22 -9.59 -17.09 7.62
C VAL A 22 -8.18 -16.75 7.13
N PRO A 23 -7.29 -17.72 6.86
CA PRO A 23 -6.00 -17.44 6.22
C PRO A 23 -6.21 -16.70 4.89
N GLY A 24 -5.57 -15.54 4.73
CA GLY A 24 -5.76 -14.64 3.59
C GLY A 24 -6.87 -13.59 3.76
N LYS A 25 -7.59 -13.58 4.90
CA LYS A 25 -8.54 -12.52 5.22
C LYS A 25 -7.83 -11.18 5.34
N ARG A 26 -8.34 -10.17 4.64
CA ARG A 26 -7.83 -8.79 4.73
C ARG A 26 -7.92 -8.29 6.17
N PRO A 27 -6.86 -7.68 6.72
CA PRO A 27 -6.91 -7.12 8.07
C PRO A 27 -8.01 -6.08 8.16
N LYS A 28 -8.77 -6.13 9.26
CA LYS A 28 -9.81 -5.15 9.53
C LYS A 28 -9.20 -3.81 9.86
N GLY A 29 -9.84 -2.76 9.36
CA GLY A 29 -9.46 -1.38 9.63
C GLY A 29 -8.47 -0.82 8.62
N ARG A 30 -8.03 0.40 8.89
CA ARG A 30 -7.09 1.11 8.03
C ARG A 30 -5.72 0.44 8.11
N PRO A 31 -5.02 0.24 6.99
CA PRO A 31 -3.61 -0.12 7.02
C PRO A 31 -2.86 0.85 7.92
N LYS A 32 -2.14 0.33 8.92
CA LYS A 32 -1.31 1.16 9.81
C LYS A 32 -0.14 1.80 9.06
N GLN A 33 0.14 1.34 7.84
CA GLN A 33 1.21 1.82 6.98
C GLN A 33 1.03 3.31 6.69
N ARG A 34 1.95 4.10 7.21
CA ARG A 34 2.06 5.52 6.93
C ARG A 34 2.78 5.70 5.60
N TRP A 35 2.51 6.81 4.93
CA TRP A 35 3.24 7.18 3.71
C TRP A 35 4.77 7.17 3.94
N LEU A 36 5.22 7.58 5.14
CA LEU A 36 6.62 7.53 5.56
C LEU A 36 7.18 6.10 5.62
N ASP A 37 6.37 5.12 6.05
CA ASP A 37 6.82 3.73 6.15
C ASP A 37 7.07 3.15 4.76
N THR A 38 6.18 3.46 3.81
CA THR A 38 6.37 3.12 2.39
C THR A 38 7.62 3.80 1.84
N LEU A 39 7.79 5.10 2.09
CA LEU A 39 8.94 5.85 1.62
C LEU A 39 10.26 5.31 2.20
N HIS A 40 10.29 4.95 3.48
CA HIS A 40 11.46 4.30 4.09
C HIS A 40 11.76 2.94 3.47
N ALA A 41 10.74 2.13 3.18
CA ALA A 41 10.90 0.85 2.52
C ALA A 41 11.46 1.02 1.10
N ASP A 42 10.94 1.98 0.33
CA ASP A 42 11.39 2.27 -1.04
C ASP A 42 12.82 2.81 -1.05
N LEU A 43 13.17 3.71 -0.11
CA LEU A 43 14.54 4.18 0.06
C LEU A 43 15.50 3.03 0.40
N LYS A 44 15.09 2.13 1.30
CA LYS A 44 15.86 0.94 1.65
C LYS A 44 16.04 0.01 0.44
N LEU A 45 14.98 -0.21 -0.34
CA LEU A 45 15.01 -1.01 -1.57
C LEU A 45 15.96 -0.41 -2.62
N ALA A 46 15.96 0.91 -2.76
CA ALA A 46 16.87 1.64 -3.65
C ALA A 46 18.30 1.79 -3.08
N GLY A 47 18.56 1.31 -1.87
CA GLY A 47 19.85 1.47 -1.18
C GLY A 47 20.23 2.94 -0.94
N ILE A 48 19.24 3.81 -0.77
CA ILE A 48 19.43 5.24 -0.53
C ILE A 48 19.40 5.49 0.96
N HIS A 49 20.52 5.93 1.51
CA HIS A 49 20.54 6.42 2.86
C HIS A 49 19.94 7.85 2.89
N PRO A 50 19.09 8.20 3.89
CA PRO A 50 18.41 9.50 3.93
C PRO A 50 19.37 10.71 3.94
N ASP A 51 20.62 10.55 4.37
CA ASP A 51 21.63 11.61 4.25
C ASP A 51 22.03 11.92 2.80
N GLN A 52 21.79 11.02 1.85
CA GLN A 52 22.01 11.19 0.41
C GLN A 52 20.83 11.87 -0.28
N ALA A 53 19.72 12.09 0.44
CA ALA A 53 18.55 12.84 -0.06
C ALA A 53 18.90 14.23 -0.57
N ARG A 54 19.96 14.83 -0.02
CA ARG A 54 20.47 16.17 -0.36
C ARG A 54 21.32 16.22 -1.64
N TYR A 55 21.80 15.10 -2.16
CA TYR A 55 22.65 15.10 -3.35
C TYR A 55 21.82 14.99 -4.64
N ARG A 56 21.37 16.14 -5.13
CA ARG A 56 20.44 16.30 -6.27
C ARG A 56 20.86 15.56 -7.55
N ALA A 57 22.15 15.52 -7.88
CA ALA A 57 22.63 14.88 -9.11
C ALA A 57 22.40 13.35 -9.13
N LYS A 58 22.56 12.66 -7.98
CA LYS A 58 22.29 11.22 -7.86
C LYS A 58 20.80 10.92 -7.96
N TRP A 59 19.94 11.84 -7.52
CA TRP A 59 18.50 11.72 -7.71
C TRP A 59 18.13 11.81 -9.19
N CYS A 60 18.62 12.81 -9.91
CA CYS A 60 18.37 12.96 -11.34
C CYS A 60 18.79 11.73 -12.16
N GLN A 61 19.92 11.10 -11.81
CA GLN A 61 20.35 9.87 -12.48
C GLN A 61 19.42 8.68 -12.19
N ARG A 62 18.94 8.54 -10.95
CA ARG A 62 18.10 7.42 -10.53
C ARG A 62 16.63 7.54 -10.98
N THR A 63 16.13 8.76 -11.10
CA THR A 63 14.78 9.04 -11.63
C THR A 63 14.78 9.31 -13.13
N SER A 64 15.91 9.10 -13.82
CA SER A 64 15.98 9.25 -15.27
C SER A 64 14.88 8.41 -15.90
N LYS A 65 14.11 9.05 -16.78
CA LYS A 65 12.91 8.45 -17.38
C LYS A 65 13.21 7.04 -17.86
N ALA A 66 12.42 6.13 -17.33
CA ALA A 66 12.25 4.80 -17.82
C ALA A 66 11.79 4.89 -19.30
N ASP A 67 12.54 4.30 -20.24
CA ASP A 67 12.15 4.29 -21.66
C ASP A 67 10.79 3.59 -21.79
N PRO A 68 9.74 4.26 -22.30
CA PRO A 68 8.40 3.69 -22.42
C PRO A 68 8.38 2.44 -23.32
N THR A 69 9.39 2.27 -24.18
CA THR A 69 9.51 1.14 -25.10
C THR A 69 10.02 -0.14 -24.39
N THR A 70 10.71 -0.01 -23.25
CA THR A 70 11.32 -1.17 -22.55
C THR A 70 10.49 -1.69 -21.37
N LEU A 71 9.52 -0.91 -20.87
CA LEU A 71 8.84 -1.18 -19.58
C LEU A 71 7.39 -1.62 -19.66
N PHE A 72 6.81 -1.71 -20.86
CA PHE A 72 5.44 -2.21 -21.04
C PHE A 72 5.26 -3.67 -20.59
N VAL A 73 6.37 -4.43 -20.49
CA VAL A 73 6.33 -5.87 -20.17
C VAL A 73 6.31 -6.18 -18.66
N LEU A 74 6.64 -5.22 -17.79
CA LEU A 74 6.88 -5.50 -16.35
C LEU A 74 5.92 -4.83 -15.37
N VAL A 75 5.08 -3.86 -15.80
CA VAL A 75 4.17 -3.15 -14.89
C VAL A 75 2.78 -3.82 -14.78
N CYS A 76 2.42 -4.74 -15.69
CA CYS A 76 1.14 -5.44 -15.65
C CYS A 76 1.09 -6.68 -14.73
N PHE A 77 2.20 -7.08 -14.10
CA PHE A 77 2.23 -8.23 -13.18
C PHE A 77 3.05 -7.93 -11.92
N ARG A 78 2.51 -7.10 -11.03
CA ARG A 78 2.75 -7.22 -9.59
C ARG A 78 1.52 -6.77 -8.81
#